data_AF-A0A5S3YN57-F1
#
_entry.id   AF-A0A5S3YN57-F1
#
_cell.length_a   1.000
_cell.length_b   1.000
_cell.length_c   1.000
_cell.angle_alpha   90.00
_cell.angle_beta   90.00
_cell.angle_gamma   90.00
#
_symmetry.space_group_name_H-M   'P 1'
#
loop_
_entity.id
_entity.type
_entity.pdbx_description
1 polymer ?
#
loop_
_entity_poly.entity_id
_entity_poly.type
_entity_poly.pdbx_seq_one_letter_code
_entity_poly.pdbx_strand_id
1 'polypeptide(L)' 'YPNTNLIWTASDLMAMGALTGVKASKLEHSVAIGGFDWLGDAIDLVDNGGMSATIGGHFMMGGWALVTLSDHFHKHPF' A
#
# COMPACT_ATOMS: atom_id res chain seq x y z
N TYR A 1 -0.86 -22.78 4.71
CA TYR A 1 0.25 -22.83 3.75
C TYR A 1 1.56 -22.65 4.50
N PRO A 2 2.23 -23.74 4.93
CA PRO A 2 3.37 -23.66 5.86
C PRO A 2 4.65 -23.06 5.23
N ASN A 3 4.76 -23.06 3.90
CA ASN A 3 5.94 -22.59 3.17
C ASN A 3 5.75 -21.21 2.53
N THR A 4 4.64 -20.52 2.82
CA THR A 4 4.43 -19.16 2.32
C THR A 4 5.41 -18.21 3.00
N ASN A 5 6.19 -17.51 2.19
CA ASN A 5 7.19 -16.53 2.63
C ASN A 5 6.93 -15.10 2.10
N LEU A 6 5.84 -14.92 1.35
CA LEU A 6 5.39 -13.63 0.84
C LEU A 6 3.86 -13.56 0.87
N ILE A 7 3.33 -12.46 1.40
CA ILE A 7 1.92 -12.09 1.29
C ILE A 7 1.86 -10.71 0.66
N TRP A 8 1.37 -10.65 -0.58
CA TRP A 8 1.13 -9.41 -1.30
C TRP A 8 -0.37 -9.15 -1.39
N THR A 9 -0.82 -8.02 -0.87
CA THR A 9 -2.25 -7.67 -0.79
C THR A 9 -2.56 -6.50 -1.70
N ALA A 10 -3.84 -6.34 -2.07
CA ALA A 10 -4.28 -5.20 -2.86
C ALA A 10 -4.56 -3.93 -2.02
N SER A 11 -4.37 -3.97 -0.70
CA SER A 11 -4.54 -2.82 0.19
C SER A 11 -3.73 -2.98 1.50
N ASP A 12 -3.41 -1.86 2.11
CA ASP A 12 -2.66 -1.76 3.36
C ASP A 12 -3.46 -2.35 4.53
N LEU A 13 -4.78 -2.17 4.54
CA LEU A 13 -5.66 -2.79 5.54
C LEU A 13 -5.60 -4.32 5.49
N MET A 14 -5.57 -4.92 4.30
CA MET A 14 -5.40 -6.36 4.16
C MET A 14 -4.00 -6.80 4.60
N ALA A 15 -2.96 -6.02 4.29
CA ALA A 15 -1.59 -6.31 4.72
C ALA A 15 -1.48 -6.30 6.26
N MET A 16 -2.08 -5.32 6.92
CA MET A 16 -2.11 -5.24 8.39
C MET A 16 -2.91 -6.39 9.02
N GLY A 17 -4.01 -6.82 8.39
CA GLY A 17 -4.72 -8.03 8.77
C GLY A 17 -3.86 -9.29 8.66
N ALA A 18 -3.14 -9.44 7.54
CA ALA A 18 -2.21 -10.54 7.34
C ALA A 18 -1.07 -10.52 8.36
N LEU A 19 -0.48 -9.35 8.65
CA LEU A 19 0.53 -9.17 9.67
C LEU A 19 0.05 -9.60 11.05
N THR A 20 -1.19 -9.26 11.41
CA THR A 20 -1.80 -9.69 12.67
C THR A 20 -1.86 -11.22 12.76
N GLY A 21 -2.29 -11.91 11.70
CA GLY A 21 -2.33 -13.37 11.65
C GLY A 21 -0.93 -14.02 11.66
N VAL A 22 0.03 -13.44 10.97
CA VAL A 22 1.43 -13.90 10.94
C VAL A 22 2.08 -13.76 12.31
N LYS A 23 1.89 -12.64 13.01
CA LYS A 23 2.36 -12.43 14.39
C LYS A 23 1.71 -13.41 15.37
N ALA A 24 0.40 -13.64 15.25
CA ALA A 24 -0.28 -14.64 16.08
C ALA A 24 0.29 -16.07 15.87
N SER A 25 0.85 -16.33 14.69
CA SER A 25 1.50 -17.59 14.33
C SER A 25 3.00 -17.64 14.63
N LYS A 26 3.61 -16.56 15.14
CA LYS A 26 5.05 -16.41 15.40
C LYS A 26 5.93 -16.59 14.16
N LEU A 27 5.46 -16.09 13.00
CA LEU A 27 6.13 -16.21 11.70
C LEU A 27 6.55 -14.85 11.11
N GLU A 28 6.54 -13.78 11.91
CA GLU A 28 6.77 -12.39 11.48
C GLU A 28 8.13 -12.14 10.82
N HIS A 29 9.15 -12.96 11.13
CA HIS A 29 10.47 -12.85 10.52
C HIS A 29 10.66 -13.78 9.30
N SER A 30 9.65 -14.60 8.99
CA SER A 30 9.70 -15.61 7.93
C SER A 30 8.84 -15.26 6.72
N VAL A 31 8.01 -14.22 6.83
CA VAL A 31 7.04 -13.84 5.80
C VAL A 31 7.18 -12.35 5.49
N ALA A 32 7.55 -12.02 4.26
CA ALA A 32 7.47 -10.66 3.76
C ALA A 32 6.01 -10.27 3.51
N ILE A 33 5.62 -9.06 3.88
CA ILE A 33 4.24 -8.58 3.75
C ILE A 33 4.23 -7.22 3.06
N GLY A 34 3.41 -7.06 2.02
CA GLY A 34 3.26 -5.78 1.34
C GLY A 34 1.82 -5.51 0.90
N GLY A 35 1.51 -4.22 0.73
CA GLY A 35 0.19 -3.73 0.38
C GLY A 35 0.22 -2.48 -0.52
N PHE A 36 -0.97 -1.96 -0.80
CA PHE A 36 -1.16 -0.70 -1.51
C PHE A 36 -1.93 0.29 -0.65
N ASP A 37 -1.81 1.60 -0.92
CA ASP A 37 -2.65 2.73 -0.49
C ASP A 37 -1.81 3.90 0.05
N TRP A 38 -0.66 3.61 0.68
CA TRP A 38 0.11 4.58 1.47
C TRP A 38 -0.70 5.15 2.65
N LEU A 39 -1.37 4.27 3.39
CA LEU A 39 -1.91 4.66 4.69
C LEU A 39 -0.76 5.01 5.65
N GLY A 40 -0.96 6.03 6.50
CA GLY A 40 0.05 6.46 7.46
C GLY A 40 0.57 5.30 8.32
N ASP A 41 -0.34 4.50 8.87
CA ASP A 41 -0.01 3.31 9.66
C ASP A 41 0.85 2.29 8.88
N ALA A 42 0.62 2.15 7.57
CA ALA A 42 1.39 1.23 6.73
C ALA A 42 2.79 1.76 6.43
N ILE A 43 2.94 3.07 6.23
CA ILE A 43 4.25 3.73 6.12
C ILE A 43 5.03 3.54 7.42
N ASP A 44 4.41 3.83 8.57
CA ASP A 44 5.02 3.64 9.89
C ASP A 44 5.43 2.17 10.11
N LEU A 45 4.61 1.22 9.67
CA LEU A 45 4.94 -0.20 9.75
C LEU A 45 6.09 -0.58 8.84
N VAL A 46 6.23 0.01 7.65
CA VAL A 46 7.41 -0.20 6.80
C VAL A 46 8.66 0.37 7.46
N ASP A 47 8.60 1.60 7.95
CA ASP A 47 9.73 2.27 8.61
C ASP A 47 10.21 1.51 9.86
N ASN A 48 9.28 0.95 10.63
CA ASN A 48 9.58 0.16 11.83
C ASN A 48 9.84 -1.33 11.54
N GLY A 49 9.86 -1.76 10.27
CA GLY A 49 10.13 -3.15 9.87
C GLY A 49 9.02 -4.16 10.16
N GLY A 50 7.80 -3.70 10.47
CA GLY A 50 6.61 -4.53 10.61
C GLY A 50 5.98 -4.96 9.28
N MET A 51 6.16 -4.16 8.22
CA MET A 51 5.80 -4.50 6.84
C MET A 51 7.02 -4.33 5.94
N SER A 52 7.05 -5.05 4.82
CA SER A 52 8.16 -5.00 3.87
C SER A 52 7.99 -3.90 2.81
N ALA A 53 6.75 -3.57 2.44
CA ALA A 53 6.47 -2.52 1.46
C ALA A 53 5.02 -2.01 1.56
N THR A 54 4.82 -0.74 1.20
CA THR A 54 3.52 -0.18 0.81
C THR A 54 3.67 0.67 -0.45
N ILE A 55 2.77 0.51 -1.42
CA ILE A 55 2.79 1.23 -2.70
C ILE A 55 1.52 2.07 -2.84
N GLY A 56 1.67 3.36 -3.11
CA GLY A 56 0.53 4.27 -3.17
C GLY A 56 0.71 5.38 -4.19
N GLY A 57 0.03 6.49 -3.92
CA GLY A 57 0.00 7.68 -4.79
C GLY A 57 -1.18 7.71 -5.76
N HIS A 58 -1.92 6.61 -5.92
CA HIS A 58 -3.10 6.58 -6.78
C HIS A 58 -4.23 7.51 -6.28
N PHE A 59 -4.25 7.87 -4.99
CA PHE A 59 -5.16 8.92 -4.48
C PHE A 59 -4.94 10.29 -5.17
N MET A 60 -3.74 10.57 -5.71
CA MET A 60 -3.45 11.78 -6.47
C MET A 60 -4.11 11.81 -7.86
N MET A 61 -4.59 10.68 -8.37
CA MET A 61 -5.25 10.61 -9.67
C MET A 61 -6.45 11.56 -9.77
N GLY A 62 -7.18 11.80 -8.67
CA GLY A 62 -8.26 12.79 -8.64
C GLY A 62 -7.77 14.22 -8.87
N GLY A 63 -6.65 14.60 -8.26
CA GLY A 63 -6.01 15.90 -8.47
C GLY A 63 -5.56 16.06 -9.92
N TRP A 64 -4.90 15.05 -10.48
CA TRP A 64 -4.50 15.05 -11.89
C TRP A 64 -5.69 15.14 -12.83
N ALA A 65 -6.78 14.42 -12.55
CA ALA A 65 -7.99 14.49 -13.36
C ALA A 65 -8.58 15.91 -13.41
N LEU A 66 -8.59 16.63 -12.28
CA LEU A 66 -9.07 18.02 -12.24
C LEU A 66 -8.17 18.97 -13.01
N VAL A 67 -6.85 18.80 -12.92
CA VAL A 67 -5.89 19.59 -13.71
C VAL A 67 -6.14 19.35 -15.20
N THR A 68 -6.21 18.09 -15.63
CA THR A 68 -6.50 17.73 -17.03
C THR A 68 -7.85 18.29 -17.51
N LEU A 69 -8.90 18.25 -16.67
CA LEU A 69 -10.21 18.84 -17.00
C LEU A 69 -10.13 20.37 -17.16
N SER A 70 -9.39 21.04 -16.28
CA SER A 70 -9.19 22.50 -16.35
C SER A 70 -8.42 22.89 -17.61
N ASP A 71 -7.34 22.18 -17.92
CA ASP A 71 -6.52 22.47 -19.09
C ASP A 71 -7.32 22.25 -20.38
N HIS A 72 -8.09 21.16 -20.44
CA HIS A 72 -9.02 20.90 -21.53
C HIS A 72 -10.05 22.03 -21.72
N PHE A 73 -10.68 22.50 -20.62
CA PHE A 73 -11.67 23.57 -20.67
C PHE A 73 -11.09 24.91 -21.15
N HIS A 74 -9.87 25.25 -20.73
CA HIS A 74 -9.20 26.49 -21.12
C HIS A 74 -8.45 26.40 -22.45
N LYS A 75 -8.53 25.26 -23.16
CA LYS A 75 -7.75 24.97 -24.38
C LYS A 75 -6.25 25.14 -24.17
N HIS A 76 -5.79 24.86 -22.96
CA HIS A 76 -4.37 24.72 -22.70
C HIS A 76 -3.86 23.51 -23.50
N PRO A 77 -2.67 23.59 -24.13
CA PRO A 77 -2.19 22.58 -25.07
C PRO A 77 -1.69 21.28 -24.42
N PHE A 78 -1.84 21.12 -23.11
CA PHE A 78 -1.36 19.98 -22.33
C PHE A 78 -2.53 19.33 -21.61
#